data_AF-A0A8H5XC58-F1
#
_entry.id   AF-A0A8H5XC58-F1
#
_cell.length_a   1.000
_cell.length_b   1.000
_cell.length_c   1.000
_cell.angle_alpha   90.00
_cell.angle_beta   90.00
_cell.angle_gamma   90.00
#
_symmetry.space_group_name_H-M   'P 1'
#
loop_
_entity.id
_entity.type
_entity.pdbx_description
1 polymer ?
#
loop_
_entity_poly.entity_id
_entity_poly.type
_entity_poly.pdbx_seq_one_letter_code
_entity_poly.pdbx_strand_id
1 'polypeptide(L)'
;MDTLPDEIVSIIIANATTHELTQLSRASKRLYRLFEPLLWTNIEFHHHTFHEACDLKQPPPMITASQRFYHCDTEYPGQCKSENFFEMLQDLLLEDIGRLKQSCSRVESICTVVRSKIDFWQILPCFTNLKTLELYGDPSYFDPEKHRSFCSPDLTLRKLRYAKLDGYIPTAVVKWILQSCSTVERLELGLLDEPIESRATIGDDFPRFPEDIYSPPEDPTYGRLRGWAAIPRPLSGFLPSHKDAQPLRLPRLRHLHLCQPSQSNLSARMVSYFWSTTAEVSAHKDWENILQASCETLETLSVEQRIGIEHGDGAVDDAEGFFRSDQDGLGSERLIIMLQGVLSKRKFPALKRVYLKGIVVGSKERGEPIGDVPGGRFMRFLEKKGIASEARLREGCWFDGDDGTGPPAEWDARDDDWEEELLASVDGQV
;
A
#
# COMPACT_ATOMS: atom_id res chain seq x y z
N MET A 1 -31.42 30.15 -8.64
CA MET A 1 -30.76 28.93 -9.15
C MET A 1 -31.16 28.64 -10.59
N ASP A 2 -32.46 28.49 -10.90
CA ASP A 2 -32.90 28.03 -12.23
C ASP A 2 -32.59 28.98 -13.40
N THR A 3 -32.38 30.27 -13.15
CA THR A 3 -32.05 31.28 -14.17
C THR A 3 -30.56 31.60 -14.28
N LEU A 4 -29.73 31.08 -13.37
CA LEU A 4 -28.28 31.31 -13.39
C LEU A 4 -27.62 30.41 -14.43
N PRO A 5 -26.54 30.83 -15.12
CA PRO A 5 -25.72 29.96 -15.96
C PRO A 5 -25.12 28.79 -15.16
N ASP A 6 -24.84 27.67 -15.83
CA ASP A 6 -24.31 26.46 -15.20
C ASP A 6 -22.96 26.73 -14.51
N GLU A 7 -22.13 27.58 -15.08
CA GLU A 7 -20.83 27.96 -14.51
C GLU A 7 -20.98 28.69 -13.18
N ILE A 8 -21.98 29.55 -13.06
CA ILE A 8 -22.26 30.28 -11.81
C ILE A 8 -22.82 29.33 -10.75
N VAL A 9 -23.67 28.38 -11.15
CA VAL A 9 -24.17 27.34 -10.25
C VAL A 9 -23.02 26.48 -9.72
N SER A 10 -22.09 26.07 -10.58
CA SER A 10 -20.88 25.32 -10.20
C SER A 10 -19.98 26.08 -9.21
N ILE A 11 -19.86 27.40 -9.36
CA ILE A 11 -19.10 28.23 -8.41
C ILE A 11 -19.81 28.30 -7.05
N ILE A 12 -21.14 28.48 -7.04
CA ILE A 12 -21.93 28.59 -5.80
C ILE A 12 -21.80 27.33 -4.95
N ILE A 13 -21.78 26.17 -5.59
CA ILE A 13 -21.75 24.86 -4.91
C ILE A 13 -20.35 24.29 -4.72
N ALA A 14 -19.30 25.02 -5.11
CA ALA A 14 -17.93 24.51 -5.05
C ALA A 14 -17.52 24.07 -3.63
N ASN A 15 -18.17 24.64 -2.61
CA ASN A 15 -17.97 24.31 -1.20
C ASN A 15 -19.14 23.53 -0.58
N ALA A 16 -20.10 23.06 -1.38
CA ALA A 16 -21.22 22.25 -0.88
C ALA A 16 -20.72 20.85 -0.49
N THR A 17 -21.19 20.36 0.64
CA THR A 17 -20.96 18.99 1.08
C THR A 17 -21.60 17.99 0.13
N THR A 18 -21.13 16.75 0.13
CA THR A 18 -21.76 15.66 -0.64
C THR A 18 -23.23 15.47 -0.27
N HIS A 19 -23.56 15.63 1.01
CA HIS A 19 -24.94 15.56 1.49
C HIS A 19 -25.80 16.64 0.82
N GLU A 20 -25.37 17.91 0.86
CA GLU A 20 -26.08 19.02 0.23
C GLU A 20 -26.22 18.82 -1.28
N LEU A 21 -25.15 18.41 -1.97
CA LEU A 21 -25.20 18.10 -3.40
C LEU A 21 -26.21 16.98 -3.71
N THR A 22 -26.28 15.96 -2.86
CA THR A 22 -27.27 14.88 -2.98
C THR A 22 -28.69 15.41 -2.83
N GLN A 23 -28.96 16.25 -1.83
CA GLN A 23 -30.28 16.87 -1.65
C GLN A 23 -30.65 17.77 -2.84
N LEU A 24 -29.72 18.62 -3.28
CA LEU A 24 -29.93 19.52 -4.41
C LEU A 24 -30.14 18.77 -5.73
N SER A 25 -29.46 17.63 -5.92
CA SER A 25 -29.64 16.78 -7.11
C SER A 25 -31.07 16.26 -7.24
N ARG A 26 -31.80 16.10 -6.13
CA ARG A 26 -33.19 15.64 -6.09
C ARG A 26 -34.20 16.76 -6.37
N ALA A 27 -33.78 18.02 -6.30
CA ALA A 27 -34.67 19.16 -6.47
C ALA A 27 -35.04 19.44 -7.95
N SER A 28 -34.12 19.21 -8.90
CA SER A 28 -34.43 19.41 -10.32
C SER A 28 -33.56 18.57 -11.26
N LYS A 29 -34.09 18.26 -12.46
CA LYS A 29 -33.35 17.53 -13.50
C LYS A 29 -32.09 18.27 -13.97
N ARG A 30 -32.09 19.60 -13.93
CA ARG A 30 -30.92 20.41 -14.30
C ARG A 30 -29.82 20.27 -13.25
N LEU A 31 -30.17 20.42 -11.98
CA LEU A 31 -29.23 20.25 -10.86
C LEU A 31 -28.71 18.81 -10.79
N TYR A 32 -29.57 17.82 -11.01
CA TYR A 32 -29.15 16.42 -11.14
C TYR A 32 -28.05 16.25 -12.18
N ARG A 33 -28.24 16.77 -13.41
CA ARG A 33 -27.24 16.65 -14.48
C ARG A 33 -25.91 17.34 -14.17
N LEU A 34 -25.95 18.41 -13.38
CA LEU A 34 -24.75 19.15 -12.98
C LEU A 34 -23.99 18.45 -11.85
N PHE A 35 -24.71 17.88 -10.88
CA PHE A 35 -24.10 17.41 -9.62
C PHE A 35 -23.84 15.91 -9.61
N GLU A 36 -24.56 15.16 -10.42
CA GLU A 36 -24.38 13.71 -10.53
C GLU A 36 -22.94 13.30 -10.92
N PRO A 37 -22.25 13.98 -11.85
CA PRO A 37 -20.83 13.72 -12.09
C PRO A 37 -19.96 13.94 -10.85
N LEU A 38 -20.21 15.02 -10.09
CA LEU A 38 -19.45 15.34 -8.88
C LEU A 38 -19.62 14.27 -7.80
N LEU A 39 -20.81 13.67 -7.69
CA LEU A 39 -21.14 12.65 -6.69
C LEU A 39 -20.58 11.26 -7.03
N TRP A 40 -20.39 10.95 -8.32
CA TRP A 40 -20.02 9.59 -8.77
C TRP A 40 -18.61 9.48 -9.35
N THR A 41 -17.96 10.58 -9.75
CA THR A 41 -16.63 10.50 -10.37
C THR A 41 -15.54 10.15 -9.37
N ASN A 42 -15.58 10.69 -8.16
CA ASN A 42 -14.59 10.45 -7.11
C ASN A 42 -15.26 9.91 -5.86
N ILE A 43 -14.86 8.71 -5.45
CA ILE A 43 -15.34 8.05 -4.23
C ILE A 43 -14.20 8.06 -3.22
N GLU A 44 -14.33 8.88 -2.19
CA GLU A 44 -13.31 9.08 -1.14
C GLU A 44 -13.97 8.97 0.24
N PHE A 45 -13.66 7.88 0.94
CA PHE A 45 -14.24 7.60 2.25
C PHE A 45 -13.32 7.94 3.43
N HIS A 46 -12.05 8.25 3.19
CA HIS A 46 -11.19 8.75 4.26
C HIS A 46 -11.54 10.20 4.60
N HIS A 47 -11.24 10.60 5.84
CA HIS A 47 -11.26 12.01 6.20
C HIS A 47 -10.11 12.78 5.53
N HIS A 48 -10.25 14.10 5.39
CA HIS A 48 -9.25 14.93 4.70
C HIS A 48 -7.86 14.87 5.34
N THR A 49 -7.82 14.78 6.68
CA THR A 49 -6.58 14.67 7.45
C THR A 49 -5.75 13.44 7.08
N PHE A 50 -6.39 12.34 6.68
CA PHE A 50 -5.69 11.12 6.29
C PHE A 50 -4.71 11.36 5.13
N HIS A 51 -5.19 12.02 4.08
CA HIS A 51 -4.39 12.31 2.90
C HIS A 51 -3.44 13.47 3.13
N GLU A 52 -3.81 14.46 3.96
CA GLU A 52 -2.87 15.50 4.34
C GLU A 52 -1.64 14.91 5.05
N ALA A 53 -1.84 13.95 5.97
CA ALA A 53 -0.74 13.23 6.61
C ALA A 53 0.04 12.37 5.60
N CYS A 54 -0.66 11.56 4.78
CA CYS A 54 -0.02 10.67 3.81
C CYS A 54 0.75 11.41 2.71
N ASP A 55 0.24 12.55 2.22
CA ASP A 55 0.84 13.36 1.16
C ASP A 55 2.12 14.05 1.65
N LEU A 56 2.16 14.51 2.90
CA LEU A 56 3.40 15.04 3.52
C LEU A 56 4.50 14.00 3.53
N LYS A 57 4.10 12.74 3.71
CA LYS A 57 4.98 11.57 3.79
C LYS A 57 5.44 11.06 2.41
N GLN A 58 4.94 11.59 1.28
CA GLN A 58 5.25 11.04 -0.06
C GLN A 58 5.65 12.09 -1.12
N PRO A 59 6.63 11.80 -1.99
CA PRO A 59 6.96 12.68 -3.12
C PRO A 59 5.80 12.74 -4.13
N PRO A 60 5.64 13.89 -4.82
CA PRO A 60 4.38 14.62 -4.86
C PRO A 60 3.21 13.72 -5.31
N PRO A 61 2.09 13.71 -4.56
CA PRO A 61 0.93 12.90 -4.88
C PRO A 61 0.37 13.27 -6.26
N MET A 62 -0.28 12.32 -6.93
CA MET A 62 -0.88 12.57 -8.25
C MET A 62 -2.05 13.56 -8.16
N ILE A 63 -2.78 13.54 -7.04
CA ILE A 63 -3.84 14.47 -6.67
C ILE A 63 -3.55 14.89 -5.24
N THR A 64 -3.32 16.18 -5.01
CA THR A 64 -3.08 16.69 -3.65
C THR A 64 -4.33 16.59 -2.80
N ALA A 65 -4.19 16.44 -1.48
CA ALA A 65 -5.31 16.46 -0.52
C ALA A 65 -6.28 17.62 -0.80
N SER A 66 -5.76 18.83 -1.04
CA SER A 66 -6.58 20.02 -1.35
C SER A 66 -7.45 19.94 -2.62
N GLN A 67 -7.13 19.00 -3.53
CA GLN A 67 -7.84 18.78 -4.79
C GLN A 67 -8.79 17.58 -4.71
N ARG A 68 -8.77 16.81 -3.63
CA ARG A 68 -9.64 15.66 -3.43
C ARG A 68 -11.04 16.14 -3.03
N PHE A 69 -12.05 15.45 -3.56
CA PHE A 69 -13.44 15.67 -3.17
C PHE A 69 -13.78 14.73 -2.02
N TYR A 70 -13.74 15.25 -0.80
CA TYR A 70 -14.05 14.47 0.39
C TYR A 70 -15.56 14.40 0.62
N HIS A 71 -16.04 13.23 1.03
CA HIS A 71 -17.36 13.09 1.63
C HIS A 71 -17.35 13.67 3.05
N CYS A 72 -17.24 15.00 3.14
CA CYS A 72 -17.23 15.76 4.39
C CYS A 72 -18.59 15.62 5.08
N ASP A 73 -18.59 14.79 6.11
CA ASP A 73 -19.68 14.70 7.06
C ASP A 73 -19.02 14.28 8.38
N THR A 74 -18.88 15.23 9.31
CA THR A 74 -18.23 15.02 10.62
C THR A 74 -19.07 14.14 11.53
N GLU A 75 -20.34 13.89 11.17
CA GLU A 75 -21.27 13.09 11.98
C GLU A 75 -21.13 11.58 11.74
N TYR A 76 -20.54 11.15 10.62
CA TYR A 76 -20.45 9.74 10.24
C TYR A 76 -19.01 9.29 9.93
N PRO A 77 -18.50 8.24 10.61
CA PRO A 77 -17.21 7.65 10.31
C PRO A 77 -17.10 7.20 8.84
N GLY A 78 -15.92 7.30 8.24
CA GLY A 78 -15.62 6.83 6.88
C GLY A 78 -16.08 5.39 6.64
N GLN A 79 -15.90 4.54 7.65
CA GLN A 79 -16.38 3.16 7.67
C GLN A 79 -17.88 3.01 7.37
N CYS A 80 -18.73 3.76 8.07
CA CYS A 80 -20.18 3.64 7.86
C CYS A 80 -20.58 4.08 6.45
N LYS A 81 -19.86 5.06 5.88
CA LYS A 81 -20.09 5.53 4.51
C LYS A 81 -19.71 4.46 3.49
N SER A 82 -18.53 3.85 3.63
CA SER A 82 -18.08 2.79 2.73
C SER A 82 -19.00 1.57 2.81
N GLU A 83 -19.39 1.15 4.02
CA GLU A 83 -20.25 -0.02 4.22
C GLU A 83 -21.60 0.18 3.51
N ASN A 84 -22.31 1.27 3.81
CA ASN A 84 -23.59 1.56 3.16
C ASN A 84 -23.47 1.69 1.64
N PHE A 85 -22.38 2.29 1.14
CA PHE A 85 -22.16 2.44 -0.29
C PHE A 85 -21.95 1.09 -0.98
N PHE A 86 -21.08 0.23 -0.44
CA PHE A 86 -20.80 -1.05 -1.06
C PHE A 86 -21.94 -2.06 -0.84
N GLU A 87 -22.72 -1.97 0.24
CA GLU A 87 -23.96 -2.74 0.43
C GLU A 87 -24.96 -2.40 -0.68
N MET A 88 -25.17 -1.11 -0.96
CA MET A 88 -26.01 -0.68 -2.08
C MET A 88 -25.53 -1.24 -3.43
N LEU A 89 -24.21 -1.26 -3.67
CA LEU A 89 -23.66 -1.84 -4.90
C LEU A 89 -23.78 -3.37 -4.93
N GLN A 90 -23.72 -4.03 -3.77
CA GLN A 90 -23.92 -5.46 -3.65
C GLN A 90 -25.38 -5.85 -3.91
N ASP A 91 -26.35 -5.07 -3.44
CA ASP A 91 -27.76 -5.24 -3.79
C ASP A 91 -27.96 -5.11 -5.30
N LEU A 92 -27.35 -4.11 -5.94
CA LEU A 92 -27.38 -3.96 -7.40
C LEU A 92 -26.69 -5.12 -8.13
N LEU A 93 -25.64 -5.71 -7.57
CA LEU A 93 -25.00 -6.89 -8.15
C LEU A 93 -25.96 -8.08 -8.22
N LEU A 94 -26.84 -8.22 -7.22
CA LEU A 94 -27.82 -9.29 -7.12
C LEU A 94 -29.10 -9.01 -7.93
N GLU A 95 -29.56 -7.76 -7.95
CA GLU A 95 -30.86 -7.38 -8.51
C GLU A 95 -30.78 -6.83 -9.95
N ASP A 96 -29.79 -5.98 -10.27
CA ASP A 96 -29.67 -5.28 -11.55
C ASP A 96 -28.20 -4.97 -11.91
N ILE A 97 -27.51 -5.99 -12.41
CA ILE A 97 -26.12 -5.87 -12.86
C ILE A 97 -25.93 -4.83 -13.98
N GLY A 98 -26.98 -4.54 -14.76
CA GLY A 98 -26.95 -3.52 -15.80
C GLY A 98 -26.80 -2.14 -15.20
N ARG A 99 -27.61 -1.83 -14.19
CA ARG A 99 -27.54 -0.59 -13.42
C ARG A 99 -26.25 -0.49 -12.61
N LEU A 100 -25.76 -1.59 -12.01
CA LEU A 100 -24.46 -1.61 -11.34
C LEU A 100 -23.36 -1.15 -12.29
N LYS A 101 -23.24 -1.81 -13.45
CA LYS A 101 -22.23 -1.47 -14.46
C LYS A 101 -22.35 -0.03 -14.94
N GLN A 102 -23.58 0.45 -15.13
CA GLN A 102 -23.81 1.84 -15.51
C GLN A 102 -23.29 2.82 -14.46
N SER A 103 -23.61 2.60 -13.18
CA SER A 103 -23.17 3.45 -12.07
C SER A 103 -21.64 3.38 -11.89
N CYS A 104 -21.08 2.19 -11.79
CA CYS A 104 -19.63 1.98 -11.59
C CYS A 104 -18.80 2.52 -12.77
N SER A 105 -19.34 2.51 -14.00
CA SER A 105 -18.63 3.09 -15.15
C SER A 105 -18.40 4.61 -15.06
N ARG A 106 -19.07 5.32 -14.15
CA ARG A 106 -18.90 6.77 -13.97
C ARG A 106 -17.74 7.12 -13.06
N VAL A 107 -17.29 6.16 -12.27
CA VAL A 107 -16.23 6.34 -11.28
C VAL A 107 -14.87 6.35 -11.97
N GLU A 108 -14.09 7.39 -11.67
CA GLU A 108 -12.71 7.55 -12.12
C GLU A 108 -11.70 7.41 -10.98
N SER A 109 -12.11 7.63 -9.73
CA SER A 109 -11.24 7.49 -8.54
C SER A 109 -11.96 6.79 -7.40
N ILE A 110 -11.30 5.81 -6.79
CA ILE A 110 -11.74 5.15 -5.55
C ILE A 110 -10.60 5.17 -4.54
N CYS A 111 -10.90 5.63 -3.32
CA CYS A 111 -10.04 5.50 -2.16
C CYS A 111 -10.87 4.97 -0.98
N THR A 112 -10.55 3.75 -0.52
CA THR A 112 -11.32 3.08 0.54
C THR A 112 -10.51 2.04 1.29
N VAL A 113 -10.88 1.82 2.55
CA VAL A 113 -10.56 0.59 3.28
C VAL A 113 -11.58 -0.50 2.92
N VAL A 114 -11.14 -1.76 2.82
CA VAL A 114 -12.00 -2.92 2.48
C VAL A 114 -12.22 -3.79 3.73
N ARG A 115 -13.47 -3.96 4.19
CA ARG A 115 -13.87 -4.72 5.40
C ARG A 115 -14.94 -5.81 5.17
N SER A 116 -15.06 -6.72 6.13
CA SER A 116 -15.53 -8.13 6.06
C SER A 116 -17.00 -8.47 5.78
N LYS A 117 -17.86 -7.51 5.42
CA LYS A 117 -19.28 -7.83 5.13
C LYS A 117 -19.63 -7.83 3.65
N ILE A 118 -18.80 -7.19 2.83
CA ILE A 118 -19.17 -6.86 1.46
C ILE A 118 -18.22 -7.54 0.51
N ASP A 119 -18.76 -8.17 -0.54
CA ASP A 119 -17.98 -8.84 -1.56
C ASP A 119 -17.41 -7.83 -2.57
N PHE A 120 -16.65 -6.86 -2.06
CA PHE A 120 -16.10 -5.73 -2.81
C PHE A 120 -15.32 -6.20 -4.04
N TRP A 121 -14.60 -7.32 -3.93
CA TRP A 121 -13.79 -7.86 -5.03
C TRP A 121 -14.62 -8.28 -6.24
N GLN A 122 -15.89 -8.66 -6.07
CA GLN A 122 -16.79 -8.95 -7.20
C GLN A 122 -17.33 -7.69 -7.87
N ILE A 123 -17.40 -6.59 -7.11
CA ILE A 123 -17.88 -5.29 -7.60
C ILE A 123 -16.74 -4.55 -8.32
N LEU A 124 -15.50 -4.69 -7.85
CA LEU A 124 -14.33 -3.98 -8.36
C LEU A 124 -14.19 -4.02 -9.91
N PRO A 125 -14.41 -5.16 -10.60
CA PRO A 125 -14.39 -5.23 -12.07
C PRO A 125 -15.41 -4.34 -12.79
N CYS A 126 -16.47 -3.91 -12.12
CA CYS A 126 -17.51 -3.06 -12.72
C CYS A 126 -17.05 -1.61 -12.90
N PHE A 127 -16.00 -1.18 -12.21
CA PHE A 127 -15.45 0.17 -12.33
C PHE A 127 -14.50 0.29 -13.54
N THR A 128 -15.09 0.29 -14.73
CA THR A 128 -14.34 0.17 -15.99
C THR A 128 -13.57 1.42 -16.41
N ASN A 129 -13.82 2.57 -15.77
CA ASN A 129 -13.23 3.86 -16.13
C ASN A 129 -12.24 4.41 -15.08
N LEU A 130 -11.82 3.58 -14.13
CA LEU A 130 -10.87 3.97 -13.08
C LEU A 130 -9.55 4.51 -13.66
N LYS A 131 -9.15 5.66 -13.13
CA LYS A 131 -7.85 6.32 -13.31
C LYS A 131 -7.00 6.22 -12.05
N THR A 132 -7.64 6.27 -10.89
CA THR A 132 -6.99 6.17 -9.57
C THR A 132 -7.67 5.09 -8.74
N LEU A 133 -6.86 4.23 -8.12
CA LEU A 133 -7.33 3.18 -7.23
C LEU A 133 -6.43 3.13 -6.00
N GLU A 134 -6.99 3.42 -4.83
CA GLU A 134 -6.31 3.31 -3.54
C GLU A 134 -7.12 2.37 -2.64
N LEU A 135 -6.51 1.24 -2.30
CA LEU A 135 -7.13 0.20 -1.51
C LEU A 135 -6.28 -0.11 -0.29
N TYR A 136 -6.93 -0.12 0.87
CA TYR A 136 -6.35 -0.51 2.13
C TYR A 136 -7.07 -1.76 2.63
N GLY A 137 -6.39 -2.89 2.63
CA GLY A 137 -6.94 -4.18 3.05
C GLY A 137 -6.85 -4.34 4.57
N ASP A 138 -7.98 -4.55 5.22
CA ASP A 138 -8.04 -4.75 6.67
C ASP A 138 -7.95 -6.24 7.04
N PRO A 139 -7.21 -6.63 8.10
CA PRO A 139 -7.08 -8.04 8.50
C PRO A 139 -8.41 -8.68 8.88
N SER A 140 -9.39 -7.90 9.38
CA SER A 140 -10.72 -8.42 9.71
C SER A 140 -11.48 -9.00 8.51
N TYR A 141 -10.97 -8.81 7.29
CA TYR A 141 -11.50 -9.31 6.02
C TYR A 141 -11.24 -10.81 5.77
N PHE A 142 -10.22 -11.44 6.38
CA PHE A 142 -9.91 -12.86 6.13
C PHE A 142 -10.86 -13.81 6.88
N ASP A 143 -12.15 -13.75 6.54
CA ASP A 143 -13.08 -14.86 6.80
C ASP A 143 -13.28 -15.64 5.49
N PRO A 144 -12.44 -16.67 5.22
CA PRO A 144 -12.50 -17.44 3.98
C PRO A 144 -13.82 -18.19 3.78
N GLU A 145 -14.64 -18.38 4.84
CA GLU A 145 -15.94 -19.04 4.72
C GLU A 145 -17.04 -18.09 4.22
N LYS A 146 -16.86 -16.77 4.34
CA LYS A 146 -17.89 -15.77 3.97
C LYS A 146 -17.70 -15.13 2.60
N HIS A 147 -16.49 -15.19 2.02
CA HIS A 147 -16.18 -14.49 0.77
C HIS A 147 -16.05 -15.43 -0.43
N ARG A 148 -16.59 -15.02 -1.58
CA ARG A 148 -16.39 -15.75 -2.83
C ARG A 148 -14.97 -15.54 -3.32
N SER A 149 -14.34 -16.61 -3.83
CA SER A 149 -13.06 -16.49 -4.51
C SER A 149 -13.16 -15.46 -5.65
N PHE A 150 -12.16 -14.58 -5.73
CA PHE A 150 -12.07 -13.64 -6.83
C PHE A 150 -11.78 -14.39 -8.14
N CYS A 151 -12.71 -14.32 -9.08
CA CYS A 151 -12.53 -14.82 -10.44
C CYS A 151 -11.99 -13.70 -11.31
N SER A 152 -10.71 -13.77 -11.68
CA SER A 152 -10.06 -12.78 -12.54
C SER A 152 -10.86 -12.59 -13.85
N PRO A 153 -11.44 -11.41 -14.09
CA PRO A 153 -12.18 -11.15 -15.31
C PRO A 153 -11.22 -10.88 -16.48
N ASP A 154 -11.66 -11.16 -17.71
CA ASP A 154 -10.90 -10.84 -18.93
C ASP A 154 -10.74 -9.33 -19.18
N LEU A 155 -11.53 -8.51 -18.48
CA LEU A 155 -11.53 -7.07 -18.63
C LEU A 155 -10.34 -6.45 -17.89
N THR A 156 -9.60 -5.58 -18.59
CA THR A 156 -8.47 -4.83 -18.02
C THR A 156 -8.81 -3.38 -17.69
N LEU A 157 -8.21 -2.85 -16.62
CA LEU A 157 -8.33 -1.45 -16.19
C LEU A 157 -7.49 -0.50 -17.08
N ARG A 158 -7.90 -0.33 -18.34
CA ARG A 158 -7.11 0.38 -19.37
C ARG A 158 -6.91 1.87 -19.16
N LYS A 159 -7.63 2.48 -18.20
CA LYS A 159 -7.53 3.90 -17.87
C LYS A 159 -6.72 4.16 -16.60
N LEU A 160 -6.31 3.10 -15.90
CA LEU A 160 -5.65 3.20 -14.60
C LEU A 160 -4.27 3.84 -14.77
N ARG A 161 -4.02 4.89 -14.01
CA ARG A 161 -2.76 5.66 -13.98
C ARG A 161 -2.09 5.59 -12.61
N TYR A 162 -2.87 5.51 -11.53
CA TYR A 162 -2.36 5.40 -10.17
C TYR A 162 -3.01 4.23 -9.45
N ALA A 163 -2.19 3.39 -8.84
CA ALA A 163 -2.63 2.31 -7.96
C ALA A 163 -1.83 2.32 -6.65
N LYS A 164 -2.52 2.35 -5.52
CA LYS A 164 -1.98 2.12 -4.18
C LYS A 164 -2.69 0.93 -3.56
N LEU A 165 -1.94 -0.10 -3.21
CA LEU A 165 -2.43 -1.33 -2.62
C LEU A 165 -1.66 -1.56 -1.33
N ASP A 166 -2.32 -1.39 -0.19
CA ASP A 166 -1.71 -1.46 1.14
C ASP A 166 -2.48 -2.44 2.03
N GLY A 167 -1.78 -3.16 2.89
CA GLY A 167 -2.37 -4.16 3.78
C GLY A 167 -2.78 -5.45 3.08
N TYR A 168 -3.87 -6.04 3.59
CA TYR A 168 -4.29 -7.40 3.32
C TYR A 168 -5.20 -7.52 2.08
N ILE A 169 -4.60 -7.74 0.91
CA ILE A 169 -5.33 -7.79 -0.37
C ILE A 169 -5.12 -9.17 -1.03
N PRO A 170 -6.19 -9.85 -1.49
CA PRO A 170 -6.05 -11.18 -2.09
C PRO A 170 -5.08 -11.20 -3.29
N THR A 171 -4.19 -12.19 -3.33
CA THR A 171 -3.17 -12.33 -4.39
C THR A 171 -3.76 -12.32 -5.80
N ALA A 172 -4.94 -12.91 -5.98
CA ALA A 172 -5.65 -12.95 -7.26
C ALA A 172 -6.09 -11.56 -7.73
N VAL A 173 -6.49 -10.68 -6.81
CA VAL A 173 -6.86 -9.29 -7.10
C VAL A 173 -5.61 -8.50 -7.48
N VAL A 174 -4.52 -8.63 -6.71
CA VAL A 174 -3.23 -8.00 -7.03
C VAL A 174 -2.75 -8.41 -8.42
N LYS A 175 -2.79 -9.71 -8.74
CA LYS A 175 -2.47 -10.25 -10.06
C LYS A 175 -3.26 -9.57 -11.17
N TRP A 176 -4.58 -9.48 -11.02
CA TRP A 176 -5.46 -8.89 -12.02
C TRP A 176 -5.22 -7.39 -12.22
N ILE A 177 -5.01 -6.64 -11.13
CA ILE A 177 -4.67 -5.21 -11.19
C ILE A 177 -3.35 -5.03 -11.95
N LEU A 178 -2.28 -5.74 -11.55
CA LEU A 178 -0.96 -5.60 -12.16
C LEU A 178 -0.91 -6.09 -13.62
N GLN A 179 -1.71 -7.09 -14.00
CA GLN A 179 -1.90 -7.48 -15.40
C GLN A 179 -2.54 -6.36 -16.23
N SER A 180 -3.33 -5.49 -15.60
CA SER A 180 -3.98 -4.35 -16.24
C SER A 180 -3.08 -3.11 -16.35
N CYS A 181 -1.90 -3.10 -15.72
CA CYS A 181 -1.12 -1.88 -15.45
C CYS A 181 -0.26 -1.33 -16.61
N SER A 182 -0.54 -1.64 -17.87
CA SER A 182 0.22 -1.09 -19.02
C SER A 182 0.17 0.45 -19.11
N THR A 183 -0.82 1.08 -18.46
CA THR A 183 -1.03 2.52 -18.43
C THR A 183 -0.61 3.20 -17.14
N VAL A 184 -0.19 2.44 -16.13
CA VAL A 184 0.10 2.96 -14.80
C VAL A 184 1.38 3.79 -14.79
N GLU A 185 1.26 4.98 -14.22
CA GLU A 185 2.32 5.98 -14.09
C GLU A 185 2.89 6.03 -12.66
N ARG A 186 2.08 5.64 -11.66
CA ARG A 186 2.46 5.55 -10.25
C ARG A 186 1.90 4.27 -9.62
N LEU A 187 2.77 3.51 -8.96
CA LEU A 187 2.41 2.27 -8.27
C LEU A 187 2.97 2.29 -6.85
N GLU A 188 2.13 1.99 -5.86
CA GLU A 188 2.53 1.88 -4.46
C GLU A 188 2.04 0.56 -3.87
N LEU A 189 2.95 -0.22 -3.31
CA LEU A 189 2.67 -1.55 -2.78
C LEU A 189 3.15 -1.68 -1.33
N GLY A 190 2.22 -1.91 -0.41
CA GLY A 190 2.44 -2.26 1.01
C GLY A 190 1.72 -3.55 1.37
N LEU A 191 1.78 -4.54 0.48
CA LEU A 191 0.94 -5.74 0.52
C LEU A 191 1.39 -6.72 1.62
N LEU A 192 0.42 -7.20 2.40
CA LEU A 192 0.62 -8.20 3.44
C LEU A 192 -0.02 -9.53 3.05
N ASP A 193 0.66 -10.63 3.39
CA ASP A 193 0.15 -11.99 3.26
C ASP A 193 -0.78 -12.35 4.42
N GLU A 194 -1.52 -13.45 4.31
CA GLU A 194 -2.43 -13.93 5.36
C GLU A 194 -1.72 -14.00 6.74
N PRO A 195 -2.35 -13.45 7.80
CA PRO A 195 -1.82 -13.52 9.17
C PRO A 195 -1.55 -14.95 9.60
N ILE A 196 -0.55 -15.14 10.47
CA ILE A 196 -0.28 -16.43 11.10
C ILE A 196 -0.63 -16.31 12.58
N GLU A 197 -1.66 -17.03 13.02
CA GLU A 197 -2.06 -17.07 14.42
C GLU A 197 -0.94 -17.66 15.30
N SER A 198 -0.54 -16.94 16.35
CA SER A 198 0.59 -17.33 17.21
C SER A 198 0.16 -18.24 18.38
N ARG A 199 -1.12 -18.19 18.79
CA ARG A 199 -1.60 -18.80 20.06
C ARG A 199 -2.61 -19.94 19.95
N ALA A 200 -3.21 -20.22 18.80
CA ALA A 200 -4.34 -21.16 18.71
C ALA A 200 -4.00 -22.64 18.43
N THR A 201 -2.81 -23.01 17.95
CA THR A 201 -2.50 -24.41 17.64
C THR A 201 -1.59 -25.06 18.70
N ILE A 202 -2.18 -25.34 19.88
CA ILE A 202 -1.75 -26.49 20.67
C ILE A 202 -2.18 -27.75 19.91
N GLY A 203 -1.42 -28.17 18.89
CA GLY A 203 -1.65 -29.49 18.30
C GLY A 203 -1.13 -29.76 16.91
N ASP A 204 -1.27 -28.83 15.97
CA ASP A 204 -1.20 -29.20 14.55
C ASP A 204 0.00 -28.59 13.82
N ASP A 205 0.72 -29.45 13.09
CA ASP A 205 1.77 -29.08 12.16
C ASP A 205 1.16 -28.28 11.00
N PHE A 206 1.51 -26.99 10.88
CA PHE A 206 1.05 -26.15 9.76
C PHE A 206 1.50 -26.75 8.41
N PRO A 207 0.64 -26.72 7.36
CA PRO A 207 1.04 -27.12 6.03
C PRO A 207 2.18 -26.23 5.53
N ARG A 208 3.26 -26.85 5.04
CA ARG A 208 4.40 -26.15 4.45
C ARG A 208 3.94 -25.32 3.25
N PHE A 209 4.32 -24.05 3.20
CA PHE A 209 4.16 -23.29 1.97
C PHE A 209 5.14 -23.82 0.91
N PRO A 210 4.76 -23.82 -0.39
CA PRO A 210 5.59 -24.36 -1.47
C PRO A 210 6.99 -23.72 -1.60
N GLU A 211 7.20 -22.58 -0.95
CA GLU A 211 8.41 -21.77 -1.05
C GLU A 211 9.50 -22.18 -0.04
N ASP A 212 9.16 -23.01 0.96
CA ASP A 212 10.01 -23.38 2.11
C ASP A 212 10.89 -24.64 1.88
N ILE A 213 11.11 -25.04 0.62
CA ILE A 213 11.70 -26.36 0.29
C ILE A 213 13.24 -26.41 0.53
N TYR A 214 13.93 -25.28 0.74
CA TYR A 214 15.39 -25.19 0.67
C TYR A 214 16.14 -24.63 1.89
N SER A 215 15.61 -24.79 3.10
CA SER A 215 16.41 -24.58 4.32
C SER A 215 17.13 -25.87 4.74
N PRO A 216 18.43 -25.84 5.11
CA PRO A 216 19.14 -27.04 5.57
C PRO A 216 18.60 -27.50 6.95
N PRO A 217 18.53 -28.81 7.22
CA PRO A 217 17.85 -29.33 8.40
C PRO A 217 18.82 -29.54 9.56
N GLU A 218 18.60 -28.87 10.70
CA GLU A 218 18.98 -29.37 12.04
C GLU A 218 18.02 -28.86 13.15
N ASP A 219 16.72 -28.69 12.88
CA ASP A 219 15.65 -28.95 13.87
C ASP A 219 14.28 -28.93 13.15
N PRO A 220 13.41 -29.95 13.31
CA PRO A 220 12.19 -30.07 12.56
C PRO A 220 11.03 -29.48 13.35
N THR A 221 10.52 -28.29 13.01
CA THR A 221 9.08 -27.89 13.13
C THR A 221 8.89 -26.40 12.82
N TYR A 222 9.03 -26.01 11.54
CA TYR A 222 8.27 -24.87 11.05
C TYR A 222 6.80 -25.30 11.02
N GLY A 223 6.08 -24.88 12.05
CA GLY A 223 4.78 -25.42 12.45
C GLY A 223 4.50 -25.28 13.96
N ARG A 224 5.48 -24.87 14.78
CA ARG A 224 5.26 -24.55 16.20
C ARG A 224 5.82 -23.17 16.56
N LEU A 225 4.99 -22.13 16.40
CA LEU A 225 5.24 -20.79 16.94
C LEU A 225 5.01 -20.73 18.47
N ARG A 226 5.44 -21.74 19.24
CA ARG A 226 5.18 -21.78 20.68
C ARG A 226 5.83 -20.60 21.40
N GLY A 227 5.03 -19.59 21.73
CA GLY A 227 5.46 -18.40 22.48
C GLY A 227 6.15 -17.33 21.64
N TRP A 228 6.04 -17.39 20.31
CA TRP A 228 6.59 -16.37 19.40
C TRP A 228 5.45 -15.66 18.65
N ALA A 229 5.35 -14.34 18.82
CA ALA A 229 4.50 -13.47 18.04
C ALA A 229 5.03 -13.37 16.59
N ALA A 230 4.15 -13.50 15.59
CA ALA A 230 4.53 -13.51 14.19
C ALA A 230 4.42 -12.10 13.59
N ILE A 231 5.53 -11.55 13.10
CA ILE A 231 5.51 -10.27 12.38
C ILE A 231 4.74 -10.48 11.06
N PRO A 232 3.87 -9.54 10.64
CA PRO A 232 3.19 -9.61 9.35
C PRO A 232 4.17 -9.87 8.19
N ARG A 233 3.81 -10.79 7.29
CA ARG A 233 4.65 -11.18 6.16
C ARG A 233 4.35 -10.32 4.94
N PRO A 234 5.36 -9.91 4.15
CA PRO A 234 5.11 -9.28 2.87
C PRO A 234 4.47 -10.30 1.91
N LEU A 235 3.49 -9.84 1.12
CA LEU A 235 2.87 -10.68 0.10
C LEU A 235 3.87 -11.01 -1.02
N SER A 236 3.87 -12.26 -1.47
CA SER A 236 4.67 -12.75 -2.60
C SER A 236 3.82 -13.54 -3.60
N GLY A 237 4.45 -13.96 -4.71
CA GLY A 237 3.84 -14.84 -5.71
C GLY A 237 2.71 -14.17 -6.49
N PHE A 238 2.66 -12.83 -6.51
CA PHE A 238 1.63 -12.06 -7.20
C PHE A 238 2.02 -11.72 -8.64
N LEU A 239 3.24 -12.03 -9.07
CA LEU A 239 3.62 -11.99 -10.49
C LEU A 239 3.79 -13.39 -11.08
N PRO A 240 3.63 -13.55 -12.40
CA PRO A 240 3.88 -14.82 -13.06
C PRO A 240 5.36 -15.22 -12.95
N SER A 241 5.62 -16.43 -12.45
CA SER A 241 6.98 -16.99 -12.29
C SER A 241 7.41 -17.94 -13.42
N HIS A 242 6.51 -18.26 -14.36
CA HIS A 242 6.75 -19.24 -15.42
C HIS A 242 7.39 -18.64 -16.67
N LYS A 243 8.30 -19.40 -17.31
CA LYS A 243 8.98 -19.05 -18.57
C LYS A 243 8.04 -18.75 -19.74
N ASP A 244 6.81 -19.26 -19.68
CA ASP A 244 5.79 -19.09 -20.74
C ASP A 244 4.76 -17.99 -20.42
N ALA A 245 4.86 -17.35 -19.25
CA ALA A 245 3.99 -16.24 -18.92
C ALA A 245 4.41 -14.98 -19.70
N GLN A 246 3.43 -14.17 -20.10
CA GLN A 246 3.76 -12.88 -20.71
C GLN A 246 4.58 -12.05 -19.71
N PRO A 247 5.73 -11.51 -20.14
CA PRO A 247 6.56 -10.71 -19.25
C PRO A 247 5.79 -9.46 -18.83
N LEU A 248 5.87 -9.12 -17.54
CA LEU A 248 5.32 -7.88 -17.01
C LEU A 248 5.88 -6.69 -17.79
N ARG A 249 5.01 -5.78 -18.21
CA ARG A 249 5.40 -4.54 -18.91
C ARG A 249 4.79 -3.35 -18.21
N LEU A 250 5.64 -2.44 -17.76
CA LEU A 250 5.25 -1.20 -17.08
C LEU A 250 5.86 0.01 -17.82
N PRO A 251 5.50 0.22 -19.12
CA PRO A 251 6.20 1.15 -20.01
C PRO A 251 5.91 2.63 -19.71
N ARG A 252 5.10 2.92 -18.69
CA ARG A 252 4.74 4.28 -18.27
C ARG A 252 5.03 4.53 -16.81
N LEU A 253 5.54 3.55 -16.07
CA LEU A 253 5.72 3.69 -14.63
C LEU A 253 6.87 4.65 -14.37
N ARG A 254 6.57 5.76 -13.68
CA ARG A 254 7.51 6.83 -13.33
C ARG A 254 7.78 6.87 -11.83
N HIS A 255 6.82 6.44 -11.02
CA HIS A 255 6.92 6.44 -9.56
C HIS A 255 6.59 5.05 -9.02
N LEU A 256 7.50 4.49 -8.23
CA LEU A 256 7.31 3.20 -7.57
C LEU A 256 7.57 3.35 -6.07
N HIS A 257 6.61 2.93 -5.25
CA HIS A 257 6.77 2.77 -3.81
C HIS A 257 6.65 1.30 -3.44
N LEU A 258 7.63 0.76 -2.73
CA LEU A 258 7.66 -0.61 -2.22
C LEU A 258 7.83 -0.56 -0.71
N CYS A 259 6.87 -1.10 0.01
CA CYS A 259 6.84 -1.13 1.47
C CYS A 259 6.73 -2.57 1.94
N GLN A 260 7.55 -2.95 2.93
CA GLN A 260 7.44 -4.23 3.62
C GLN A 260 7.63 -4.05 5.12
N PRO A 261 7.06 -4.95 5.93
CA PRO A 261 7.54 -5.16 7.29
C PRO A 261 9.02 -5.56 7.31
N SER A 262 9.70 -5.41 8.44
CA SER A 262 11.08 -5.84 8.61
C SER A 262 11.36 -6.41 10.01
N GLN A 263 12.35 -7.29 10.07
CA GLN A 263 12.90 -7.78 11.32
C GLN A 263 13.69 -6.66 12.02
N SER A 264 13.59 -6.58 13.34
CA SER A 264 14.51 -5.79 14.16
C SER A 264 15.77 -6.58 14.52
N ASN A 265 16.90 -5.89 14.63
CA ASN A 265 18.18 -6.46 15.05
C ASN A 265 18.51 -6.28 16.55
N LEU A 266 17.56 -5.82 17.37
CA LEU A 266 17.78 -5.57 18.80
C LEU A 266 17.78 -6.88 19.61
N SER A 267 18.96 -7.52 19.63
CA SER A 267 19.22 -8.91 19.99
C SER A 267 19.17 -9.30 21.48
N ALA A 268 18.29 -8.73 22.31
CA ALA A 268 18.20 -9.18 23.72
C ALA A 268 16.80 -9.21 24.33
N ARG A 269 15.85 -8.43 23.81
CA ARG A 269 14.46 -8.41 24.33
C ARG A 269 13.45 -9.08 23.41
N MET A 270 13.82 -9.34 22.16
CA MET A 270 12.96 -9.87 21.08
C MET A 270 13.01 -11.40 20.94
N VAL A 271 13.20 -12.14 22.03
CA VAL A 271 13.27 -13.62 22.03
C VAL A 271 11.91 -14.27 21.72
N SER A 272 10.90 -13.47 21.36
CA SER A 272 9.51 -13.86 21.12
C SER A 272 8.99 -13.41 19.75
N TYR A 273 9.82 -13.04 18.76
CA TYR A 273 9.34 -12.66 17.41
C TYR A 273 9.83 -13.54 16.26
N PHE A 274 8.90 -13.95 15.40
CA PHE A 274 9.20 -14.71 14.20
C PHE A 274 9.21 -13.80 12.95
N TRP A 275 10.27 -13.90 12.14
CA TRP A 275 10.39 -13.24 10.83
C TRP A 275 10.60 -14.27 9.71
N SER A 276 9.75 -14.25 8.69
CA SER A 276 9.88 -15.15 7.54
C SER A 276 10.84 -14.58 6.50
N THR A 277 12.10 -15.03 6.56
CA THR A 277 13.09 -14.71 5.51
C THR A 277 12.68 -15.28 4.14
N THR A 278 11.97 -16.41 4.10
CA THR A 278 11.46 -16.98 2.84
C THR A 278 10.47 -16.03 2.17
N ALA A 279 9.47 -15.54 2.92
CA ALA A 279 8.46 -14.62 2.39
C ALA A 279 9.11 -13.32 1.90
N GLU A 280 10.08 -12.78 2.65
CA GLU A 280 10.86 -11.62 2.24
C GLU A 280 11.59 -11.86 0.91
N VAL A 281 12.35 -12.95 0.80
CA VAL A 281 13.09 -13.29 -0.43
C VAL A 281 12.15 -13.51 -1.61
N SER A 282 10.97 -14.08 -1.36
CA SER A 282 9.96 -14.32 -2.40
C SER A 282 9.35 -13.01 -2.89
N ALA A 283 8.96 -12.10 -1.98
CA ALA A 283 8.46 -10.76 -2.32
C ALA A 283 9.53 -9.96 -3.09
N HIS A 284 10.80 -10.08 -2.73
CA HIS A 284 11.91 -9.43 -3.44
C HIS A 284 12.05 -9.87 -4.89
N LYS A 285 11.68 -11.12 -5.24
CA LYS A 285 11.66 -11.57 -6.64
C LYS A 285 10.57 -10.85 -7.44
N ASP A 286 9.39 -10.66 -6.85
CA ASP A 286 8.33 -9.89 -7.49
C ASP A 286 8.74 -8.42 -7.67
N TRP A 287 9.40 -7.84 -6.67
CA TRP A 287 9.92 -6.47 -6.73
C TRP A 287 11.02 -6.31 -7.79
N GLU A 288 11.95 -7.27 -7.90
CA GLU A 288 12.96 -7.31 -8.96
C GLU A 288 12.29 -7.32 -10.34
N ASN A 289 11.22 -8.10 -10.53
CA ASN A 289 10.48 -8.14 -11.80
C ASN A 289 9.80 -6.80 -12.13
N ILE A 290 9.23 -6.09 -11.14
CA ILE A 290 8.65 -4.74 -11.33
C ILE A 290 9.72 -3.74 -11.74
N LEU A 291 10.86 -3.74 -11.04
CA LEU A 291 11.99 -2.84 -11.34
C LEU A 291 12.54 -3.10 -12.74
N GLN A 292 12.69 -4.36 -13.13
CA GLN A 292 13.12 -4.72 -14.49
C GLN A 292 12.09 -4.29 -15.55
N ALA A 293 10.80 -4.45 -15.29
CA ALA A 293 9.71 -4.07 -16.20
C ALA A 293 9.55 -2.56 -16.40
N SER A 294 10.11 -1.74 -15.50
CA SER A 294 9.99 -0.27 -15.49
C SER A 294 11.33 0.46 -15.69
N CYS A 295 12.43 -0.26 -15.93
CA CYS A 295 13.78 0.31 -15.92
C CYS A 295 14.00 1.51 -16.86
N GLU A 296 13.30 1.57 -18.00
CA GLU A 296 13.43 2.67 -18.97
C GLU A 296 12.71 3.95 -18.54
N THR A 297 11.67 3.87 -17.69
CA THR A 297 10.77 5.00 -17.40
C THR A 297 10.72 5.40 -15.94
N LEU A 298 11.23 4.58 -15.03
CA LEU A 298 11.18 4.85 -13.60
C LEU A 298 12.02 6.09 -13.25
N GLU A 299 11.37 7.12 -12.72
CA GLU A 299 11.99 8.40 -12.35
C GLU A 299 12.27 8.51 -10.85
N THR A 300 11.36 7.95 -10.04
CA THR A 300 11.42 7.96 -8.57
C THR A 300 11.15 6.57 -8.01
N LEU A 301 12.05 6.09 -7.16
CA LEU A 301 11.88 4.87 -6.39
C LEU A 301 11.80 5.23 -4.90
N SER A 302 10.77 4.80 -4.19
CA SER A 302 10.68 4.88 -2.73
C SER A 302 10.64 3.47 -2.16
N VAL A 303 11.49 3.19 -1.20
CA VAL A 303 11.55 1.90 -0.52
C VAL A 303 11.40 2.12 0.97
N GLU A 304 10.43 1.44 1.58
CA GLU A 304 10.07 1.58 2.98
C GLU A 304 10.19 0.25 3.70
N GLN A 305 10.87 0.26 4.86
CA GLN A 305 10.87 -0.84 5.81
C GLN A 305 10.19 -0.41 7.10
N ARG A 306 9.19 -1.19 7.53
CA ARG A 306 8.48 -0.98 8.78
C ARG A 306 8.87 -2.07 9.77
N ILE A 307 9.68 -1.72 10.75
CA ILE A 307 10.10 -2.66 11.80
C ILE A 307 8.86 -3.21 12.53
N GLY A 308 8.75 -4.53 12.67
CA GLY A 308 7.66 -5.15 13.45
C GLY A 308 7.73 -4.81 14.94
N ILE A 309 6.60 -4.35 15.51
CA ILE A 309 6.44 -4.01 16.94
C ILE A 309 5.13 -4.62 17.47
N GLU A 310 5.16 -5.34 18.59
CA GLU A 310 3.96 -5.94 19.20
C GLU A 310 3.20 -4.94 20.08
N HIS A 311 1.87 -4.97 20.00
CA HIS A 311 1.02 -4.25 20.95
C HIS A 311 1.16 -4.84 22.36
N GLY A 312 1.65 -4.04 23.31
CA GLY A 312 1.66 -4.40 24.74
C GLY A 312 3.02 -4.73 25.33
N ASP A 313 4.11 -4.62 24.57
CA ASP A 313 5.47 -4.66 25.13
C ASP A 313 5.74 -3.35 25.87
N GLY A 314 5.34 -3.26 27.14
CA GLY A 314 5.43 -2.08 28.02
C GLY A 314 6.85 -1.56 28.31
N ALA A 315 7.80 -1.85 27.42
CA ALA A 315 9.20 -1.45 27.46
C ALA A 315 9.53 -0.30 26.49
N VAL A 316 8.64 0.10 25.57
CA VAL A 316 8.89 1.19 24.61
C VAL A 316 7.58 1.89 24.22
N ASP A 317 7.40 3.14 24.65
CA ASP A 317 6.20 3.94 24.33
C ASP A 317 6.29 4.65 22.96
N ASP A 318 7.42 4.56 22.23
CA ASP A 318 7.57 5.16 20.90
C ASP A 318 8.37 4.28 19.91
N ALA A 319 7.88 4.22 18.66
CA ALA A 319 8.61 3.57 17.56
C ALA A 319 9.92 4.31 17.23
N GLU A 320 9.97 5.62 17.50
CA GLU A 320 11.12 6.50 17.25
C GLU A 320 12.37 6.08 18.05
N GLY A 321 12.23 5.81 19.36
CA GLY A 321 13.31 5.33 20.20
C GLY A 321 13.82 3.96 19.78
N PHE A 322 12.93 3.12 19.23
CA PHE A 322 13.28 1.82 18.69
C PHE A 322 14.17 1.94 17.44
N PHE A 323 13.76 2.73 16.44
CA PHE A 323 14.56 2.96 15.23
C PHE A 323 15.92 3.60 15.55
N ARG A 324 15.96 4.53 16.51
CA ARG A 324 17.22 5.19 16.91
C ARG A 324 18.21 4.26 17.60
N SER A 325 17.75 3.12 18.12
CA SER A 325 18.61 2.13 18.76
C SER A 325 19.21 1.09 17.79
N ASP A 326 18.68 0.98 16.56
CA ASP A 326 19.30 0.18 15.49
C ASP A 326 20.50 0.93 14.89
N GLN A 327 21.70 0.52 15.30
CA GLN A 327 22.94 1.18 14.92
C GLN A 327 23.65 0.53 13.73
N ASP A 328 23.29 -0.71 13.34
CA ASP A 328 23.99 -1.45 12.29
C ASP A 328 23.19 -1.61 10.99
N GLY A 329 21.85 -1.46 11.04
CA GLY A 329 20.99 -1.51 9.86
C GLY A 329 20.98 -2.86 9.15
N LEU A 330 21.37 -3.95 9.81
CA LEU A 330 21.48 -5.27 9.18
C LEU A 330 20.10 -5.84 8.79
N GLY A 331 19.01 -5.39 9.43
CA GLY A 331 17.64 -5.74 9.06
C GLY A 331 17.29 -5.34 7.61
N SER A 332 17.98 -4.35 7.05
CA SER A 332 17.78 -3.89 5.67
C SER A 332 18.69 -4.57 4.65
N GLU A 333 19.67 -5.39 5.07
CA GLU A 333 20.77 -5.81 4.21
C GLU A 333 20.30 -6.60 2.97
N ARG A 334 19.35 -7.53 3.13
CA ARG A 334 18.83 -8.33 2.00
C ARG A 334 18.16 -7.46 0.94
N LEU A 335 17.32 -6.54 1.37
CA LEU A 335 16.65 -5.57 0.50
C LEU A 335 17.67 -4.70 -0.26
N ILE A 336 18.67 -4.19 0.45
CA ILE A 336 19.73 -3.38 -0.14
C ILE A 336 20.54 -4.18 -1.17
N ILE A 337 20.90 -5.43 -0.87
CA ILE A 337 21.61 -6.32 -1.80
C ILE A 337 20.78 -6.54 -3.07
N MET A 338 19.48 -6.80 -2.93
CA MET A 338 18.59 -6.97 -4.07
C MET A 338 18.56 -5.71 -4.94
N LEU A 339 18.31 -4.54 -4.35
CA LEU A 339 18.25 -3.26 -5.06
C LEU A 339 19.56 -2.94 -5.78
N GLN A 340 20.69 -3.09 -5.09
CA GLN A 340 22.01 -2.88 -5.66
C GLN A 340 22.28 -3.86 -6.81
N GLY A 341 21.86 -5.12 -6.67
CA GLY A 341 21.95 -6.14 -7.70
C GLY A 341 21.20 -5.74 -8.97
N VAL A 342 19.95 -5.32 -8.84
CA VAL A 342 19.10 -4.90 -9.97
C VAL A 342 19.68 -3.67 -10.67
N LEU A 343 20.03 -2.63 -9.91
CA LEU A 343 20.60 -1.38 -10.42
C LEU A 343 22.01 -1.55 -11.02
N SER A 344 22.71 -2.64 -10.70
CA SER A 344 24.01 -2.99 -11.29
C SER A 344 23.86 -3.76 -12.60
N LYS A 345 22.88 -4.68 -12.67
CA LYS A 345 22.62 -5.52 -13.86
C LYS A 345 21.97 -4.74 -15.01
N ARG A 346 21.16 -3.73 -14.70
CA ARG A 346 20.40 -2.93 -15.69
C ARG A 346 20.71 -1.44 -15.52
N LYS A 347 20.59 -0.69 -16.61
CA LYS A 347 20.61 0.78 -16.57
C LYS A 347 19.20 1.29 -16.30
N PHE A 348 19.12 2.34 -15.50
CA PHE A 348 17.88 3.06 -15.19
C PHE A 348 18.06 4.52 -15.64
N PRO A 349 17.97 4.81 -16.95
CA PRO A 349 18.34 6.11 -17.49
C PRO A 349 17.42 7.26 -17.02
N ALA A 350 16.18 6.96 -16.63
CA ALA A 350 15.23 7.95 -16.15
C ALA A 350 15.29 8.17 -14.63
N LEU A 351 15.95 7.28 -13.87
CA LEU A 351 15.91 7.28 -12.41
C LEU A 351 16.73 8.42 -11.85
N LYS A 352 16.05 9.39 -11.24
CA LYS A 352 16.64 10.60 -10.68
C LYS A 352 16.73 10.57 -9.18
N ARG A 353 15.79 9.89 -8.51
CA ARG A 353 15.66 9.95 -7.06
C ARG A 353 15.29 8.62 -6.42
N VAL A 354 15.92 8.33 -5.29
CA VAL A 354 15.61 7.19 -4.43
C VAL A 354 15.33 7.65 -3.00
N TYR A 355 14.20 7.24 -2.44
CA TYR A 355 13.87 7.47 -1.03
C TYR A 355 14.04 6.17 -0.25
N LEU A 356 14.80 6.22 0.84
CA LEU A 356 15.02 5.13 1.79
C LEU A 356 14.29 5.47 3.08
N LYS A 357 13.19 4.79 3.37
CA LYS A 357 12.32 5.10 4.52
C LYS A 357 12.40 4.00 5.56
N GLY A 358 12.64 4.35 6.82
CA GLY A 358 12.82 3.36 7.89
C GLY A 358 14.07 2.49 7.72
N ILE A 359 15.06 2.98 6.98
CA ILE A 359 16.33 2.28 6.70
C ILE A 359 17.46 3.06 7.36
N VAL A 360 18.28 2.36 8.16
CA VAL A 360 19.44 2.94 8.84
C VAL A 360 20.55 3.23 7.83
N VAL A 361 21.05 4.48 7.84
CA VAL A 361 22.10 4.96 6.92
C VAL A 361 23.35 5.46 7.62
N GLY A 362 23.43 5.35 8.95
CA GLY A 362 24.60 5.68 9.78
C GLY A 362 24.30 6.72 10.88
N SER A 363 25.26 6.95 11.78
CA SER A 363 25.07 7.66 13.06
C SER A 363 26.07 8.78 13.41
N LYS A 364 26.56 9.60 12.47
CA LYS A 364 27.42 10.75 12.81
C LYS A 364 26.93 12.04 12.18
N GLU A 365 26.20 12.80 13.00
CA GLU A 365 25.63 14.13 12.71
C GLU A 365 24.69 14.15 11.50
N ARG A 366 23.54 14.83 11.64
CA ARG A 366 22.47 14.82 10.63
C ARG A 366 23.03 15.20 9.25
N GLY A 367 22.72 14.41 8.22
CA GLY A 367 22.94 14.81 6.82
C GLY A 367 23.94 13.98 6.01
N GLU A 368 24.83 13.17 6.61
CA GLU A 368 25.81 12.38 5.84
C GLU A 368 25.66 10.85 6.02
N PRO A 369 25.55 10.05 4.93
CA PRO A 369 25.48 8.60 5.02
C PRO A 369 26.84 7.96 5.38
N ILE A 370 26.84 7.05 6.36
CA ILE A 370 28.03 6.28 6.75
C ILE A 370 28.11 5.00 5.92
N GLY A 371 29.26 4.76 5.28
CA GLY A 371 29.49 3.58 4.43
C GLY A 371 29.78 2.28 5.19
N ASP A 372 29.57 2.26 6.50
CA ASP A 372 29.81 1.08 7.34
C ASP A 372 28.52 0.27 7.53
N VAL A 373 27.34 0.86 7.27
CA VAL A 373 26.03 0.19 7.32
C VAL A 373 25.46 -0.03 5.91
N PRO A 374 24.59 -1.05 5.69
CA PRO A 374 24.05 -1.36 4.36
C PRO A 374 23.38 -0.17 3.66
N GLY A 375 22.49 0.56 4.34
CA GLY A 375 21.77 1.70 3.77
C GLY A 375 22.71 2.82 3.32
N GLY A 376 23.70 3.18 4.15
CA GLY A 376 24.66 4.24 3.80
C GLY A 376 25.63 3.82 2.69
N ARG A 377 26.03 2.53 2.61
CA ARG A 377 26.75 2.00 1.44
C ARG A 377 25.94 2.14 0.15
N PHE A 378 24.64 1.87 0.24
CA PHE A 378 23.75 1.99 -0.91
C PHE A 378 23.56 3.43 -1.38
N MET A 379 23.41 4.40 -0.46
CA MET A 379 23.36 5.82 -0.83
C MET A 379 24.62 6.27 -1.58
N ARG A 380 25.82 5.86 -1.12
CA ARG A 380 27.08 6.14 -1.84
C ARG A 380 27.15 5.46 -3.22
N PHE A 381 26.55 4.27 -3.35
CA PHE A 381 26.43 3.60 -4.65
C PHE A 381 25.50 4.37 -5.61
N LEU A 382 24.39 4.92 -5.12
CA LEU A 382 23.47 5.76 -5.88
C LEU A 382 24.12 7.07 -6.31
N GLU A 383 24.86 7.72 -5.40
CA GLU A 383 25.65 8.93 -5.68
C GLU A 383 26.62 8.72 -6.84
N LYS A 384 27.38 7.61 -6.82
CA LYS A 384 28.30 7.23 -7.91
C LYS A 384 27.58 6.99 -9.25
N LYS A 385 26.28 6.74 -9.22
CA LYS A 385 25.43 6.60 -10.40
C LYS A 385 24.74 7.90 -10.82
N GLY A 386 24.97 9.01 -10.11
CA GLY A 386 24.33 10.31 -10.37
C GLY A 386 22.87 10.36 -9.94
N ILE A 387 22.46 9.48 -9.00
CA ILE A 387 21.07 9.38 -8.54
C ILE A 387 20.97 10.04 -7.18
N ALA A 388 20.07 11.02 -7.04
CA ALA A 388 19.81 11.66 -5.76
C ALA A 388 19.17 10.67 -4.78
N SER A 389 19.50 10.76 -3.49
CA SER A 389 18.88 9.89 -2.49
C SER A 389 18.59 10.61 -1.18
N GLU A 390 17.46 10.28 -0.56
CA GLU A 390 17.05 10.80 0.75
C GLU A 390 16.71 9.63 1.66
N ALA A 391 17.21 9.67 2.89
CA ALA A 391 16.84 8.74 3.95
C ALA A 391 15.95 9.44 4.97
N ARG A 392 14.82 8.83 5.32
CA ARG A 392 13.84 9.39 6.25
C ARG A 392 13.46 8.40 7.33
N LEU A 393 13.21 8.91 8.52
CA LEU A 393 12.65 8.13 9.61
C LEU A 393 11.20 7.78 9.31
N ARG A 394 10.76 6.62 9.79
CA ARG A 394 9.39 6.12 9.61
C ARG A 394 8.89 5.42 10.85
N GLU A 395 7.60 5.12 10.82
CA GLU A 395 6.89 4.36 11.85
C GLU A 395 7.13 2.85 11.72
N GLY A 396 6.89 2.13 12.82
CA GLY A 396 6.93 0.68 12.86
C GLY A 396 5.67 0.03 12.30
N CYS A 397 5.74 -1.27 12.02
CA CYS A 397 4.61 -2.12 11.73
C CYS A 397 4.09 -2.69 13.04
N TRP A 398 3.10 -2.02 13.62
CA TRP A 398 2.45 -2.46 14.85
C TRP A 398 1.54 -3.65 14.58
N PHE A 399 1.64 -4.72 15.36
CA PHE A 399 0.81 -5.92 15.15
C PHE A 399 0.32 -6.51 16.47
N ASP A 400 -0.77 -7.26 16.41
CA ASP A 400 -1.29 -8.03 17.53
C ASP A 400 -0.49 -9.34 17.62
N GLY A 401 0.16 -9.52 18.77
CA GLY A 401 1.00 -10.67 19.04
C GLY A 401 0.23 -11.99 19.08
N ASP A 402 -1.10 -11.98 19.30
CA ASP A 402 -1.93 -13.18 19.46
C ASP A 402 -2.36 -13.81 18.12
N ASP A 403 -2.80 -12.99 17.16
CA ASP A 403 -3.27 -13.45 15.84
C ASP A 403 -2.31 -13.11 14.69
N GLY A 404 -1.22 -12.37 14.98
CA GLY A 404 -0.22 -11.97 13.99
C GLY A 404 -0.74 -10.93 12.99
N THR A 405 -1.87 -10.29 13.29
CA THR A 405 -2.47 -9.27 12.43
C THR A 405 -1.73 -7.95 12.58
N GLY A 406 -1.38 -7.34 11.44
CA GLY A 406 -0.84 -6.00 11.36
C GLY A 406 -1.89 -4.96 11.75
N PRO A 407 -1.54 -3.67 11.70
CA PRO A 407 -2.45 -2.63 12.16
C PRO A 407 -3.70 -2.63 11.27
N PRO A 408 -4.89 -2.35 11.84
CA PRO A 408 -6.09 -2.18 11.03
C PRO A 408 -5.86 -1.06 10.04
N ALA A 409 -6.51 -1.16 8.88
CA ALA A 409 -6.44 -0.09 7.90
C ALA A 409 -7.20 1.13 8.46
N GLU A 410 -6.47 2.23 8.67
CA GLU A 410 -7.03 3.43 9.28
C GLU A 410 -7.90 4.20 8.28
N TRP A 411 -9.02 4.73 8.78
CA TRP A 411 -9.91 5.59 7.99
C TRP A 411 -9.48 7.06 8.03
N ASP A 412 -8.81 7.46 9.11
CA ASP A 412 -8.47 8.83 9.47
C ASP A 412 -7.04 8.85 10.03
N ALA A 413 -6.26 9.89 9.74
CA ALA A 413 -4.97 10.10 10.40
C ALA A 413 -5.18 10.66 11.82
N ARG A 414 -4.32 10.27 12.76
CA ARG A 414 -4.26 10.80 14.12
C ARG A 414 -3.44 12.09 14.16
N ASP A 415 -3.68 12.92 15.18
CA ASP A 415 -3.01 14.22 15.37
C ASP A 415 -1.49 14.13 15.61
N ASP A 416 -0.92 12.93 15.74
CA ASP A 416 0.51 12.69 15.95
C ASP A 416 1.25 12.23 14.67
N ASP A 417 0.55 12.09 13.54
CA ASP A 417 1.08 11.46 12.31
C ASP A 417 1.92 12.40 11.41
N TRP A 418 2.33 13.58 11.88
CA TRP A 418 2.63 14.73 11.00
C TRP A 418 4.12 15.02 10.75
N GLU A 419 5.07 14.36 11.42
CA GLU A 419 6.50 14.67 11.25
C GLU A 419 7.31 13.48 10.68
N GLU A 420 7.81 13.62 9.44
CA GLU A 420 8.90 12.77 8.92
C GLU A 420 10.26 13.44 9.18
N GLU A 421 11.11 12.81 9.99
CA GLU A 421 12.48 13.29 10.23
C GLU A 421 13.41 12.91 9.05
N LEU A 422 14.07 13.90 8.43
CA LEU A 422 15.14 13.67 7.45
C LEU A 422 16.40 13.16 8.17
N LEU A 423 16.85 11.95 7.80
CA LEU A 423 18.03 11.31 8.39
C LEU A 423 19.31 11.64 7.62
N ALA A 424 19.25 11.57 6.29
CA ALA A 424 20.36 11.92 5.40
C ALA A 424 19.85 12.30 4.01
N SER A 425 20.64 13.08 3.28
CA SER A 425 20.35 13.42 1.89
C SER A 425 21.63 13.50 1.08
N VAL A 426 21.59 12.98 -0.14
CA VAL A 426 22.68 13.06 -1.11
C VAL A 426 22.11 13.64 -2.41
N ASP A 427 22.64 14.77 -2.82
CA ASP A 427 22.29 15.38 -4.10
C ASP A 427 22.93 14.62 -5.25
N GLY A 428 22.15 14.35 -6.30
CA GLY A 428 22.69 13.82 -7.55
C GLY A 428 23.51 14.90 -8.24
N GLN A 429 24.73 14.59 -8.68
CA GLN A 429 25.47 15.49 -9.57
C GLN A 429 24.75 15.56 -10.92
N VAL A 430 24.27 16.76 -11.27
CA VAL A 430 23.56 17.09 -12.53
C VAL A 430 24.49 17.03 -13.73
#